data_AF-A0A250I9Y9-F1
#
_entry.id   AF-A0A250I9Y9-F1
#
_cell.length_a   1.000
_cell.length_b   1.000
_cell.length_c   1.000
_cell.angle_alpha   90.00
_cell.angle_beta   90.00
_cell.angle_gamma   90.00
#
_symmetry.space_group_name_H-M   'P 1'
#
loop_
_entity.id
_entity.type
_entity.pdbx_description
1 polymer ?
#
loop_
_entity_poly.entity_id
_entity_poly.type
_entity_poly.pdbx_seq_one_letter_code
_entity_poly.pdbx_strand_id
1 'polypeptide(L)'
;MSERFARAFRDEGLTGLDGFHPVEVRRVRGKRRGPKSSAPPRFLFVTACFGRGALDLKRSRLRFPAPPSCPECLSVHLDTIHGFSLEPGSWQQEDIFRPRGLHGWLTVSERFARFVERHGFTNLRLTPSEEYIWEPLAPHPLPGTKHGSA
;
A
#
# COMPACT_ATOMS: atom_id res chain seq x y z
N MET A 1 -3.86 -5.38 11.44
CA MET A 1 -5.07 -4.52 11.44
C MET A 1 -5.67 -4.44 12.84
N SER A 2 -6.21 -3.32 13.31
CA SER A 2 -6.89 -3.28 14.63
C SER A 2 -8.30 -3.88 14.55
N GLU A 3 -8.85 -4.36 15.66
CA GLU A 3 -10.24 -4.85 15.71
C GLU A 3 -11.26 -3.77 15.31
N ARG A 4 -11.02 -2.51 15.72
CA ARG A 4 -11.86 -1.36 15.32
C ARG A 4 -11.93 -1.21 13.80
N PHE A 5 -10.77 -1.27 13.13
CA PHE A 5 -10.71 -1.20 11.68
C PHE A 5 -11.45 -2.38 11.04
N ALA A 6 -11.16 -3.59 11.50
CA ALA A 6 -11.75 -4.79 10.91
C ALA A 6 -13.28 -4.83 11.05
N ARG A 7 -13.82 -4.36 12.17
CA ARG A 7 -15.28 -4.21 12.35
C ARG A 7 -15.84 -3.19 11.37
N ALA A 8 -15.33 -1.97 11.35
CA ALA A 8 -15.80 -0.92 10.45
C ALA A 8 -15.70 -1.32 8.97
N PHE A 9 -14.61 -1.98 8.57
CA PHE A 9 -14.39 -2.47 7.20
C PHE A 9 -15.49 -3.45 6.77
N ARG A 10 -15.89 -4.37 7.66
CA ARG A 10 -16.96 -5.35 7.39
C ARG A 10 -18.34 -4.71 7.43
N ASP A 11 -18.59 -3.85 8.42
CA ASP A 11 -19.89 -3.18 8.60
C ASP A 11 -20.22 -2.30 7.38
N GLU A 12 -19.21 -1.73 6.73
CA GLU A 12 -19.38 -0.96 5.49
C GLU A 12 -19.34 -1.79 4.21
N GLY A 13 -19.14 -3.11 4.30
CA GLY A 13 -19.09 -4.00 3.14
C GLY A 13 -17.95 -3.66 2.17
N LEU A 14 -16.77 -3.30 2.70
CA LEU A 14 -15.57 -3.15 1.88
C LEU A 14 -14.99 -4.53 1.53
N THR A 15 -14.28 -4.60 0.41
CA THR A 15 -13.81 -5.86 -0.17
C THR A 15 -12.29 -5.90 -0.35
N GLY A 16 -11.74 -7.12 -0.50
CA GLY A 16 -10.32 -7.32 -0.85
C GLY A 16 -9.38 -7.55 0.34
N LEU A 17 -9.89 -7.74 1.55
CA LEU A 17 -9.13 -8.26 2.70
C LEU A 17 -9.61 -9.65 3.11
N ASP A 18 -8.64 -10.54 3.35
CA ASP A 18 -8.84 -11.91 3.80
C ASP A 18 -8.08 -12.17 5.11
N GLY A 19 -8.38 -13.33 5.73
CA GLY A 19 -7.51 -13.92 6.75
C GLY A 19 -7.48 -13.19 8.09
N PHE A 20 -8.60 -12.58 8.52
CA PHE A 20 -8.75 -11.85 9.79
C PHE A 20 -8.51 -12.72 11.04
N HIS A 21 -7.26 -13.09 11.29
CA HIS A 21 -6.85 -14.00 12.35
C HIS A 21 -6.28 -13.22 13.53
N PRO A 22 -6.74 -13.46 14.78
CA PRO A 22 -6.15 -12.86 15.96
C PRO A 22 -4.67 -13.18 16.08
N VAL A 23 -3.85 -12.17 16.39
CA VAL A 23 -2.41 -12.33 16.60
C VAL A 23 -1.94 -11.63 17.87
N GLU A 24 -0.91 -12.20 18.49
CA GLU A 24 -0.19 -11.59 19.60
C GLU A 24 0.87 -10.63 19.04
N VAL A 25 0.74 -9.33 19.32
CA VAL A 25 1.76 -8.34 18.93
C VAL A 25 2.78 -8.19 20.05
N ARG A 26 3.96 -8.78 19.84
CA ARG A 26 5.10 -8.65 20.77
C ARG A 26 5.85 -7.36 20.50
N ARG A 27 5.92 -6.46 21.49
CA ARG A 27 6.77 -5.28 21.41
C ARG A 27 8.24 -5.69 21.53
N VAL A 28 9.03 -5.44 20.49
CA VAL A 28 10.49 -5.49 20.59
C VAL A 28 10.93 -4.34 21.51
N ARG A 29 11.73 -4.64 22.54
CA ARG A 29 12.06 -3.71 23.64
C ARG A 29 12.75 -2.44 23.11
N GLY A 30 12.04 -1.31 23.12
CA GLY A 30 12.62 0.03 23.21
C GLY A 30 12.71 0.46 24.68
N LYS A 31 13.77 1.16 25.08
CA LYS A 31 13.92 1.77 26.43
C LYS A 31 12.63 2.52 26.80
N ARG A 32 11.95 2.11 27.87
CA ARG A 32 10.74 2.81 28.37
C ARG A 32 11.12 3.96 29.31
N ARG A 33 10.47 5.11 29.12
CA ARG A 33 9.98 5.96 30.21
C ARG A 33 8.45 5.98 30.10
N GLY A 34 7.73 5.47 31.11
CA GLY A 34 6.28 5.66 31.23
C GLY A 34 5.51 4.48 31.86
N PRO A 35 4.40 4.76 32.58
CA PRO A 35 3.57 3.74 33.22
C PRO A 35 2.95 2.77 32.20
N LYS A 36 2.79 1.50 32.59
CA LYS A 36 2.11 0.46 31.80
C LYS A 36 0.63 0.81 31.66
N SER A 37 0.25 1.35 30.51
CA SER A 37 -1.16 1.41 30.07
C SER A 37 -1.71 -0.01 29.85
N SER A 38 -3.05 -0.11 29.98
CA SER A 38 -4.01 -1.19 29.73
C SER A 38 -3.61 -2.27 28.71
N ALA A 39 -4.28 -3.43 28.79
CA ALA A 39 -4.08 -4.57 27.90
C ALA A 39 -3.83 -4.13 26.44
N PRO A 40 -2.81 -4.68 25.76
CA PRO A 40 -2.46 -4.24 24.42
C PRO A 40 -3.67 -4.37 23.48
N PRO A 41 -3.86 -3.43 22.54
CA PRO A 41 -4.94 -3.53 21.56
C PRO A 41 -4.85 -4.88 20.84
N ARG A 42 -6.01 -5.50 20.61
CA ARG A 42 -6.08 -6.73 19.84
C ARG A 42 -5.89 -6.41 18.36
N PHE A 43 -4.98 -7.14 17.73
CA PHE A 43 -4.69 -7.00 16.32
C PHE A 43 -5.04 -8.29 15.60
N LEU A 44 -5.46 -8.12 14.35
CA LEU A 44 -5.74 -9.18 13.41
C LEU A 44 -4.67 -9.13 12.32
N PHE A 45 -4.08 -10.28 12.01
CA PHE A 45 -3.40 -10.47 10.74
C PHE A 45 -4.46 -10.44 9.64
N VAL A 46 -4.14 -9.79 8.51
CA VAL A 46 -4.99 -9.71 7.33
C VAL A 46 -4.10 -9.69 6.11
N THR A 47 -4.60 -10.21 4.99
CA THR A 47 -3.93 -10.17 3.70
C THR A 47 -4.84 -9.51 2.68
N ALA A 48 -4.31 -8.58 1.88
CA ALA A 48 -5.04 -8.13 0.70
C ALA A 48 -5.20 -9.29 -0.29
N CYS A 49 -6.22 -9.26 -1.14
CA CYS A 49 -6.35 -10.22 -2.23
C CYS A 49 -5.39 -9.88 -3.39
N PHE A 50 -5.19 -10.84 -4.29
CA PHE A 50 -4.66 -10.56 -5.62
C PHE A 50 -5.83 -10.13 -6.51
N GLY A 51 -5.85 -8.85 -6.90
CA GLY A 51 -6.92 -8.29 -7.71
C GLY A 51 -6.70 -8.53 -9.20
N ARG A 52 -7.78 -8.38 -9.98
CA ARG A 52 -7.72 -8.55 -11.45
C ARG A 52 -7.19 -7.32 -12.20
N GLY A 53 -7.21 -6.16 -11.55
CA GLY A 53 -6.70 -4.90 -12.07
C GLY A 53 -5.28 -5.07 -12.60
N ALA A 54 -5.11 -4.88 -13.91
CA ALA A 54 -3.83 -5.02 -14.59
C ALA A 54 -3.17 -3.67 -14.73
N LEU A 55 -1.85 -3.61 -14.59
CA LEU A 55 -1.10 -2.40 -14.95
C LEU A 55 -1.29 -2.06 -16.44
N ASP A 56 -1.67 -0.82 -16.72
CA ASP A 56 -1.57 -0.28 -18.08
C ASP A 56 -0.11 0.13 -18.33
N LEU A 57 0.65 -0.76 -18.97
CA LEU A 57 2.07 -0.52 -19.25
C LEU A 57 2.32 0.65 -20.21
N LYS A 58 1.31 1.10 -20.96
CA LYS A 58 1.43 2.22 -21.90
C LYS A 58 1.17 3.56 -21.22
N ARG A 59 0.22 3.60 -20.27
CA ARG A 59 -0.12 4.83 -19.53
C ARG A 59 0.71 5.03 -18.27
N SER A 60 1.22 3.94 -17.70
CA SER A 60 2.04 3.99 -16.49
C SER A 60 3.46 4.43 -16.80
N ARG A 61 4.07 5.20 -15.90
CA ARG A 61 5.46 5.67 -16.02
C ARG A 61 6.36 4.77 -15.18
N LEU A 62 6.64 3.58 -15.73
CA LEU A 62 7.42 2.52 -15.09
C LEU A 62 8.74 2.31 -15.81
N ARG A 63 9.78 1.93 -15.06
CA ARG A 63 11.02 1.40 -15.64
C ARG A 63 11.23 -0.03 -15.17
N PHE A 64 11.60 -0.89 -16.10
CA PHE A 64 11.92 -2.28 -15.86
C PHE A 64 13.05 -2.70 -16.81
N PRO A 65 13.95 -3.60 -16.38
CA PRO A 65 15.11 -4.00 -17.16
C PRO A 65 14.74 -4.85 -18.37
N ALA A 66 13.59 -5.53 -18.31
CA ALA A 66 13.02 -6.31 -19.40
C ALA A 66 11.49 -6.29 -19.32
N PRO A 67 10.79 -6.36 -20.47
CA PRO A 67 9.33 -6.49 -20.50
C PRO A 67 8.84 -7.74 -19.74
N PRO A 68 7.56 -7.75 -19.28
CA PRO A 68 6.99 -8.93 -18.65
C PRO A 68 7.02 -10.14 -19.57
N SER A 69 7.52 -11.26 -19.06
CA SER A 69 7.56 -12.54 -19.79
C SER A 69 6.18 -13.22 -19.86
N CYS A 70 5.27 -12.88 -18.94
CA CYS A 70 3.92 -13.40 -18.88
C CYS A 70 2.91 -12.26 -19.02
N PRO A 71 2.06 -12.25 -20.08
CA PRO A 71 1.07 -11.21 -20.29
C PRO A 71 -0.06 -11.24 -19.26
N GLU A 72 -0.27 -12.36 -18.56
CA GLU A 72 -1.28 -12.46 -17.50
C GLU A 72 -0.74 -12.01 -16.14
N CYS A 73 0.44 -12.47 -15.72
CA CYS A 73 0.97 -12.07 -14.42
C CYS A 73 1.45 -10.62 -14.41
N LEU A 74 1.95 -10.13 -15.55
CA LEU A 74 2.67 -8.86 -15.70
C LEU A 74 3.84 -8.69 -14.72
N SER A 75 4.31 -9.81 -14.16
CA SER A 75 5.31 -9.83 -13.11
C SER A 75 6.67 -9.44 -13.69
N VAL A 76 7.20 -8.32 -13.22
CA VAL A 76 8.53 -7.82 -13.59
C VAL A 76 9.25 -7.30 -12.36
N HIS A 77 10.58 -7.34 -12.42
CA HIS A 77 11.38 -6.47 -11.58
C HIS A 77 11.14 -5.03 -12.03
N LEU A 78 10.79 -4.16 -11.09
CA LEU A 78 10.63 -2.73 -11.35
C LEU A 78 11.88 -2.02 -10.84
N ASP A 79 12.45 -1.16 -11.69
CA ASP A 79 13.54 -0.26 -11.30
C ASP A 79 12.96 1.00 -10.67
N THR A 80 11.91 1.57 -11.29
CA THR A 80 11.24 2.77 -10.78
C THR A 80 9.75 2.80 -11.11
N ILE A 81 8.99 3.54 -10.29
CA ILE A 81 7.58 3.89 -10.50
C ILE A 81 7.46 5.41 -10.36
N HIS A 82 6.95 6.09 -11.38
CA HIS A 82 6.64 7.53 -11.34
C HIS A 82 5.17 7.76 -11.66
N GLY A 83 4.31 7.06 -10.96
CA GLY A 83 2.88 7.00 -11.21
C GLY A 83 2.49 5.83 -12.11
N PHE A 84 1.36 5.23 -11.81
CA PHE A 84 0.82 4.09 -12.55
C PHE A 84 -0.70 4.22 -12.72
N SER A 85 -1.22 3.47 -13.68
CA SER A 85 -2.66 3.36 -13.93
C SER A 85 -3.02 1.91 -14.23
N LEU A 86 -4.28 1.57 -14.00
CA LEU A 86 -4.80 0.25 -14.34
C LEU A 86 -5.43 0.26 -15.73
N GLU A 87 -5.37 -0.87 -16.43
CA GLU A 87 -6.06 -1.06 -17.70
C GLU A 87 -7.57 -0.88 -17.49
N PRO A 88 -8.24 -0.03 -18.29
CA PRO A 88 -9.68 0.18 -18.18
C PRO A 88 -10.46 -1.14 -18.25
N GLY A 89 -11.37 -1.36 -17.30
CA GLY A 89 -12.21 -2.56 -17.23
C GLY A 89 -11.54 -3.81 -16.63
N SER A 90 -10.24 -3.77 -16.33
CA SER A 90 -9.54 -4.91 -15.70
C SER A 90 -9.82 -5.03 -14.18
N TRP A 91 -10.08 -3.91 -13.51
CA TRP A 91 -10.33 -3.84 -12.07
C TRP A 91 -11.78 -4.19 -11.72
N GLN A 92 -11.98 -5.07 -10.74
CA GLN A 92 -13.29 -5.63 -10.36
C GLN A 92 -13.90 -4.93 -9.13
N GLN A 93 -13.56 -3.65 -8.95
CA GLN A 93 -14.08 -2.80 -7.86
C GLN A 93 -13.67 -3.25 -6.45
N GLU A 94 -12.61 -4.06 -6.31
CA GLU A 94 -12.05 -4.39 -4.99
C GLU A 94 -11.55 -3.12 -4.28
N ASP A 95 -11.88 -2.96 -2.99
CA ASP A 95 -11.53 -1.74 -2.26
C ASP A 95 -10.05 -1.67 -1.84
N ILE A 96 -9.41 -2.82 -1.69
CA ILE A 96 -7.97 -2.94 -1.44
C ILE A 96 -7.44 -4.24 -2.05
N PHE A 97 -6.37 -4.16 -2.84
CA PHE A 97 -5.87 -5.31 -3.58
C PHE A 97 -4.42 -5.13 -4.02
N ARG A 98 -3.79 -6.22 -4.45
CA ARG A 98 -2.52 -6.21 -5.19
C ARG A 98 -2.82 -6.31 -6.69
N PRO A 99 -2.56 -5.28 -7.51
CA PRO A 99 -2.80 -5.36 -8.94
C PRO A 99 -1.77 -6.28 -9.62
N ARG A 100 -2.13 -6.80 -10.80
CA ARG A 100 -1.22 -7.59 -11.63
C ARG A 100 -0.07 -6.69 -12.11
N GLY A 101 1.16 -7.15 -11.88
CA GLY A 101 2.39 -6.41 -12.17
C GLY A 101 2.90 -5.49 -11.06
N LEU A 102 2.19 -5.31 -9.93
CA LEU A 102 2.73 -4.63 -8.72
C LEU A 102 2.58 -5.49 -7.46
N HIS A 103 3.20 -6.68 -7.42
CA HIS A 103 3.02 -7.63 -6.31
C HIS A 103 3.48 -7.11 -4.93
N GLY A 104 4.36 -6.11 -4.89
CA GLY A 104 4.84 -5.47 -3.66
C GLY A 104 4.00 -4.28 -3.17
N TRP A 105 3.02 -3.82 -3.97
CA TRP A 105 2.25 -2.62 -3.68
C TRP A 105 0.78 -2.94 -3.46
N LEU A 106 0.17 -2.18 -2.56
CA LEU A 106 -1.27 -2.19 -2.34
C LEU A 106 -1.88 -1.02 -3.09
N THR A 107 -2.95 -1.30 -3.83
CA THR A 107 -3.82 -0.30 -4.44
C THR A 107 -5.15 -0.30 -3.71
N VAL A 108 -5.74 0.87 -3.54
CA VAL A 108 -7.02 1.03 -2.85
C VAL A 108 -7.98 1.85 -3.70
N SER A 109 -9.27 1.63 -3.52
CA SER A 109 -10.32 2.42 -4.16
C SER A 109 -10.45 3.80 -3.50
N GLU A 110 -11.06 4.76 -4.21
CA GLU A 110 -11.47 6.02 -3.58
C GLU A 110 -12.47 5.80 -2.42
N ARG A 111 -13.32 4.76 -2.54
CA ARG A 111 -14.26 4.39 -1.47
C ARG A 111 -13.51 3.99 -0.19
N PHE A 112 -12.41 3.24 -0.31
CA PHE A 112 -11.53 2.92 0.81
C PHE A 112 -10.87 4.18 1.38
N ALA A 113 -10.40 5.11 0.53
CA ALA A 113 -9.81 6.36 0.99
C ALA A 113 -10.80 7.18 1.84
N ARG A 114 -12.05 7.34 1.37
CA ARG A 114 -13.12 8.01 2.12
C ARG A 114 -13.48 7.28 3.41
N PHE A 115 -13.42 5.95 3.42
CA PHE A 115 -13.60 5.15 4.63
C PHE A 115 -12.51 5.45 5.67
N VAL A 116 -11.24 5.50 5.26
CA VAL A 116 -10.12 5.83 6.15
C VAL A 116 -10.29 7.20 6.78
N GLU A 117 -10.67 8.20 5.99
CA GLU A 117 -10.93 9.57 6.44
C GLU A 117 -12.13 9.64 7.39
N ARG A 118 -13.29 9.09 7.00
CA ARG A 118 -14.52 9.11 7.81
C ARG A 118 -14.34 8.48 9.18
N HIS A 119 -13.57 7.39 9.28
CA HIS A 119 -13.30 6.71 10.54
C HIS A 119 -12.05 7.24 11.25
N GLY A 120 -11.33 8.21 10.69
CA GLY A 120 -10.11 8.76 11.29
C GLY A 120 -9.07 7.69 11.60
N PHE A 121 -8.87 6.72 10.70
CA PHE A 121 -7.81 5.72 10.86
C PHE A 121 -6.44 6.37 10.63
N THR A 122 -5.48 6.02 11.49
CA THR A 122 -4.12 6.60 11.48
C THR A 122 -3.08 5.56 11.06
N ASN A 123 -1.84 6.02 10.82
CA ASN A 123 -0.72 5.21 10.32
C ASN A 123 -0.95 4.64 8.92
N LEU A 124 -1.69 5.36 8.07
CA LEU A 124 -1.79 5.12 6.63
C LEU A 124 -1.29 6.34 5.88
N ARG A 125 -0.63 6.11 4.75
CA ARG A 125 -0.34 7.14 3.75
C ARG A 125 -0.94 6.68 2.43
N LEU A 126 -1.99 7.37 2.00
CA LEU A 126 -2.60 7.15 0.69
C LEU A 126 -2.04 8.20 -0.26
N THR A 127 -1.54 7.75 -1.40
CA THR A 127 -1.03 8.60 -2.47
C THR A 127 -1.84 8.24 -3.73
N PRO A 128 -2.36 9.23 -4.48
CA PRO A 128 -2.94 8.96 -5.80
C PRO A 128 -1.99 8.11 -6.64
N SER A 129 -2.51 7.13 -7.38
CA SER A 129 -1.69 6.19 -8.14
C SER A 129 -0.81 6.88 -9.17
N GLU A 130 -1.29 7.99 -9.74
CA GLU A 130 -0.61 8.81 -10.75
C GLU A 130 0.54 9.63 -10.16
N GLU A 131 0.52 9.87 -8.84
CA GLU A 131 1.51 10.67 -8.10
C GLU A 131 2.48 9.80 -7.29
N TYR A 132 2.28 8.48 -7.29
CA TYR A 132 3.12 7.57 -6.52
C TYR A 132 4.52 7.48 -7.11
N ILE A 133 5.53 7.88 -6.32
CA ILE A 133 6.94 7.79 -6.71
C ILE A 133 7.65 6.73 -5.86
N TRP A 134 8.30 5.79 -6.54
CA TRP A 134 9.24 4.85 -5.96
C TRP A 134 10.48 4.79 -6.84
N GLU A 135 11.60 5.27 -6.29
CA GLU A 135 12.89 5.32 -6.96
C GLU A 135 13.99 5.00 -5.94
N PRO A 136 14.28 3.71 -5.69
CA PRO A 136 15.16 3.28 -4.61
C PRO A 136 16.62 3.68 -4.83
N LEU A 137 17.02 3.94 -6.08
CA LEU A 137 18.38 4.31 -6.47
C LEU A 137 18.55 5.82 -6.71
N ALA A 138 17.49 6.62 -6.52
CA ALA A 138 17.63 8.07 -6.59
C ALA A 138 18.64 8.53 -5.53
N PRO A 139 19.57 9.44 -5.86
CA PRO A 139 20.38 10.07 -4.84
C PRO A 139 19.45 10.80 -3.87
N HIS A 140 19.34 10.31 -2.64
CA HIS A 140 18.69 11.06 -1.59
C HIS A 140 19.41 12.40 -1.44
N PRO A 141 18.71 13.55 -1.46
CA PRO A 141 19.35 14.81 -1.14
C PRO A 141 19.98 14.68 0.24
N LEU A 142 21.31 14.72 0.30
CA LEU A 142 22.00 14.77 1.58
C LEU A 142 21.53 16.03 2.29
N PRO A 143 21.03 15.95 3.55
CA PRO A 143 20.68 17.14 4.28
C PRO A 143 21.97 17.95 4.52
N GLY A 144 22.14 19.06 3.79
CA GLY A 144 23.11 20.09 4.15
C GLY A 144 24.17 20.51 3.12
N THR A 145 24.01 20.29 1.81
CA THR A 145 24.86 21.01 0.84
C THR A 145 24.29 22.40 0.57
N LYS A 146 24.62 23.35 1.46
CA LYS A 146 24.57 24.77 1.10
C LYS A 146 25.46 24.95 -0.14
N HIS A 147 24.89 25.28 -1.29
CA HIS A 147 25.66 25.83 -2.39
C HIS A 147 26.25 27.16 -1.92
N GLY A 148 27.54 27.15 -1.61
CA GLY A 148 28.32 28.37 -1.51
C GLY A 148 28.42 28.96 -2.90
N SER A 149 27.73 30.08 -3.13
CA SER A 149 28.02 30.96 -4.25
C SER A 149 29.35 31.64 -3.99
N ALA A 150 30.24 31.56 -4.97
CA ALA A 150 31.42 32.41 -5.09
C ALA A 150 31.03 33.85 -5.42
#